data_AF-A0A7J7FQ32-F1
#
_entry.id   AF-A0A7J7FQ32-F1
#
_cell.length_a   1.000
_cell.length_b   1.000
_cell.length_c   1.000
_cell.angle_alpha   90.00
_cell.angle_beta   90.00
_cell.angle_gamma   90.00
#
_symmetry.space_group_name_H-M   'P 1'
#
loop_
_entity.id
_entity.type
_entity.pdbx_description
1 polymer ?
#
loop_
_entity_poly.entity_id
_entity_poly.type
_entity_poly.pdbx_seq_one_letter_code
_entity_poly.pdbx_strand_id
1 'polypeptide(L)'
;MWRARWDPGVLKAEALALLPCGLGMAFSQSHVMAARRHQHSRLIIEVDEYSSNPTQAFTFYNINQGRFQPPHVQMVDPVPHDAPKPPGYTRFVCVSDTHSRTDPIQMPYGDVLIHAGDFTELGLPSEVKKFNEWLGRCWAG
;
A
#
# COMPACT_ATOMS: atom_id res chain seq x y z
N MET A 1 1.42 -10.50 -29.12
CA MET A 1 -0.01 -10.19 -28.92
C MET A 1 -0.39 -10.60 -27.51
N TRP A 2 -0.22 -9.73 -26.52
CA TRP A 2 -0.59 -10.01 -25.13
C TRP A 2 -2.11 -9.91 -25.00
N ARG A 3 -2.78 -10.98 -24.54
CA ARG A 3 -4.18 -10.93 -24.08
C ARG A 3 -4.15 -10.74 -22.56
N ALA A 4 -4.72 -9.64 -22.08
CA ALA A 4 -5.01 -9.47 -20.67
C ALA A 4 -5.95 -10.60 -20.20
N ARG A 5 -5.54 -11.35 -19.18
CA ARG A 5 -6.41 -12.28 -18.47
C ARG A 5 -7.06 -11.56 -17.29
N TRP A 6 -7.75 -10.47 -17.60
CA TRP A 6 -8.66 -9.79 -16.68
C TRP A 6 -10.04 -9.87 -17.32
N ASP A 7 -10.87 -10.78 -16.80
CA ASP A 7 -12.27 -10.86 -17.17
C ASP A 7 -13.03 -9.76 -16.41
N PRO A 8 -13.62 -8.76 -17.08
CA PRO A 8 -14.36 -7.69 -16.41
C PRO A 8 -15.67 -8.16 -15.75
N GLY A 9 -16.00 -9.46 -15.82
CA GLY A 9 -17.26 -10.02 -15.33
C GLY A 9 -17.28 -10.62 -13.91
N VAL A 10 -16.15 -10.75 -13.20
CA VAL A 10 -16.11 -11.50 -11.93
C VAL A 10 -15.77 -10.61 -10.73
N LEU A 11 -16.64 -9.62 -10.48
CA LEU A 11 -16.81 -9.03 -9.15
C LEU A 11 -18.27 -9.21 -8.71
N LYS A 12 -18.63 -10.46 -8.48
CA LYS A 12 -19.65 -10.83 -7.49
C LYS A 12 -19.03 -11.89 -6.60
N ALA A 13 -18.29 -11.43 -5.58
CA ALA A 13 -18.06 -12.25 -4.41
C ALA A 13 -19.33 -12.24 -3.55
N GLU A 14 -20.40 -12.86 -4.05
CA GLU A 14 -21.47 -13.36 -3.18
C GLU A 14 -20.95 -14.68 -2.60
N ALA A 15 -20.43 -14.62 -1.38
CA ALA A 15 -20.07 -15.81 -0.61
C ALA A 15 -21.36 -16.50 -0.13
N LEU A 16 -22.04 -17.19 -1.04
CA LEU A 16 -23.02 -18.22 -0.72
C LEU A 16 -22.25 -19.47 -0.30
N ALA A 17 -22.06 -19.62 1.01
CA ALA A 17 -21.55 -20.85 1.60
C ALA A 17 -22.60 -21.96 1.43
N LEU A 18 -22.44 -22.78 0.39
CA LEU A 18 -23.09 -24.07 0.28
C LEU A 18 -22.42 -25.03 1.27
N LEU A 19 -23.18 -25.45 2.28
CA LEU A 19 -22.82 -26.49 3.24
C LEU A 19 -22.86 -27.87 2.55
N PRO A 20 -21.80 -28.69 2.64
CA PRO A 20 -21.93 -30.14 2.48
C PRO A 20 -22.35 -30.77 3.82
N CYS A 21 -23.43 -31.53 3.73
CA CYS A 21 -23.86 -32.67 4.54
C CYS A 21 -22.97 -33.11 5.72
N GLY A 22 -23.55 -33.04 6.93
CA GLY A 22 -23.61 -34.14 7.92
C GLY A 22 -22.31 -34.69 8.52
N LEU A 23 -22.02 -34.33 9.76
CA LEU A 23 -22.11 -35.22 10.94
C LEU A 23 -21.86 -34.38 12.21
N GLY A 24 -22.65 -34.63 13.25
CA GLY A 24 -22.74 -33.77 14.42
C GLY A 24 -21.54 -33.81 15.37
N MET A 25 -21.35 -32.70 16.08
CA MET A 25 -21.17 -32.70 17.53
C MET A 25 -21.62 -31.34 18.05
N ALA A 26 -22.57 -31.36 18.99
CA ALA A 26 -23.05 -30.19 19.69
C ALA A 26 -21.98 -29.72 20.68
N PHE A 27 -21.51 -28.48 20.51
CA PHE A 27 -20.88 -27.73 21.60
C PHE A 27 -21.70 -26.46 21.85
N SER A 28 -22.16 -26.37 23.09
CA SER A 28 -23.05 -25.33 23.60
C SER A 28 -22.29 -24.02 23.85
N GLN A 29 -23.06 -22.92 23.84
CA GLN A 29 -22.73 -21.57 24.30
C GLN A 29 -21.87 -20.68 23.38
N SER A 30 -22.56 -20.16 22.37
CA SER A 30 -22.79 -18.71 22.17
C SER A 30 -21.87 -17.74 22.94
N HIS A 31 -20.62 -17.59 22.50
CA HIS A 31 -19.96 -16.29 22.57
C HIS A 31 -20.26 -15.56 21.27
N VAL A 32 -21.20 -14.63 21.38
CA VAL A 32 -21.55 -13.62 20.38
C VAL A 32 -20.26 -13.04 19.82
N MET A 33 -19.96 -13.37 18.57
CA MET A 33 -19.05 -12.60 17.72
C MET A 33 -19.73 -11.26 17.45
N ALA A 34 -19.76 -10.41 18.48
CA ALA A 34 -19.99 -9.00 18.30
C ALA A 34 -18.74 -8.50 17.59
N ALA A 35 -18.73 -8.63 16.27
CA ALA A 35 -17.96 -7.77 15.43
C ALA A 35 -18.25 -6.36 15.94
N ARG A 36 -17.32 -5.77 16.70
CA ARG A 36 -17.29 -4.34 16.93
C ARG A 36 -17.16 -3.74 15.53
N ARG A 37 -18.30 -3.52 14.87
CA ARG A 37 -18.44 -2.44 13.91
C ARG A 37 -18.10 -1.21 14.71
N HIS A 38 -16.82 -0.83 14.69
CA HIS A 38 -16.44 0.53 14.96
C HIS A 38 -17.36 1.35 14.07
N GLN A 39 -18.33 2.04 14.67
CA GLN A 39 -18.98 3.13 13.99
C GLN A 39 -17.85 4.09 13.67
N HIS A 40 -17.34 4.03 12.44
CA HIS A 40 -16.51 5.09 11.90
C HIS A 40 -17.44 6.28 11.77
N SER A 41 -17.59 7.04 12.85
CA SER A 41 -18.06 8.42 12.76
C SER A 41 -17.19 9.08 11.70
N ARG A 42 -17.82 9.65 10.69
CA ARG A 42 -17.12 10.31 9.59
C ARG A 42 -16.24 11.40 10.19
N LEU A 43 -14.93 11.16 10.22
CA LEU A 43 -13.96 12.17 10.59
C LEU A 43 -13.95 13.20 9.46
N ILE A 44 -14.35 14.43 9.76
CA ILE A 44 -14.27 15.54 8.81
C ILE A 44 -12.92 16.21 9.06
N ILE A 45 -12.08 16.23 8.02
CA ILE A 45 -10.80 16.94 8.04
C ILE A 45 -11.01 18.29 7.35
N GLU A 46 -10.78 19.37 8.08
CA GLU A 46 -10.83 20.72 7.56
C GLU A 46 -9.43 21.19 7.15
N VAL A 47 -9.36 22.25 6.34
CA VAL A 47 -8.09 22.85 5.93
C VAL A 47 -7.44 23.45 7.18
N ASP A 48 -6.19 23.04 7.42
CA ASP A 48 -5.41 23.53 8.55
C ASP A 48 -5.16 25.04 8.47
N GLU A 49 -5.23 25.73 9.61
CA GLU A 49 -4.93 27.16 9.71
C GLU A 49 -3.53 27.48 9.15
N TYR A 50 -2.57 26.58 9.37
CA TYR A 50 -1.18 26.74 8.92
C TYR A 50 -0.90 26.04 7.58
N SER A 51 -1.93 25.69 6.80
CA SER A 51 -1.78 25.00 5.51
C SER A 51 -0.89 25.74 4.50
N SER A 52 -0.84 27.07 4.56
CA SER A 52 0.00 27.91 3.71
C SER A 52 1.45 28.05 4.22
N ASN A 53 1.76 27.54 5.42
CA ASN A 53 3.09 27.62 6.02
C ASN A 53 3.45 26.31 6.76
N PRO A 54 3.96 25.28 6.05
CA PRO A 54 4.19 23.96 6.63
C PRO A 54 5.27 23.96 7.73
N THR A 55 6.25 24.85 7.67
CA THR A 55 7.28 24.99 8.72
C THR A 55 6.68 25.50 10.03
N GLN A 56 5.76 26.47 9.93
CA GLN A 56 5.00 26.94 11.09
C GLN A 56 4.05 25.87 11.61
N ALA A 57 3.34 25.16 10.73
CA ALA A 57 2.48 24.04 11.11
C ALA A 57 3.26 22.98 11.90
N PHE A 58 4.42 22.57 11.38
CA PHE A 58 5.31 21.63 12.05
C PHE A 58 5.67 22.11 13.45
N THR A 59 6.13 23.37 13.57
CA THR A 59 6.52 23.97 14.86
C THR A 59 5.36 24.02 15.85
N PHE A 60 4.20 24.50 15.40
CA PHE A 60 3.00 24.64 16.22
C PHE A 60 2.57 23.27 16.78
N TYR A 61 2.45 22.26 15.92
CA TYR A 61 2.03 20.92 16.34
C TYR A 61 3.09 20.22 17.20
N ASN A 62 4.36 20.50 16.94
CA ASN A 62 5.42 19.90 17.73
C ASN A 62 5.47 20.49 19.16
N ILE A 63 5.32 21.81 19.32
CA ILE A 63 5.34 22.48 20.63
C ILE A 63 4.08 22.14 21.44
N ASN A 64 2.90 22.23 20.82
CA ASN A 64 1.64 22.14 21.57
C ASN A 64 1.15 20.71 21.80
N GLN A 65 1.57 19.76 20.95
CA GLN A 65 1.07 18.38 21.00
C GLN A 65 2.20 17.35 21.08
N GLY A 66 3.47 17.75 21.03
CA GLY A 66 4.59 16.81 20.93
C GLY A 66 4.51 15.93 19.66
N ARG A 67 3.81 16.40 18.61
CA ARG A 67 3.35 15.54 17.50
C ARG A 67 4.49 14.84 16.75
N PHE A 68 5.68 15.44 16.73
CA PHE A 68 6.85 14.92 16.02
C PHE A 68 8.00 14.57 16.97
N GLN A 69 7.68 14.24 18.23
CA GLN A 69 8.67 13.87 19.25
C GLN A 69 8.76 12.34 19.43
N PRO A 70 9.91 11.82 19.89
CA PRO A 70 10.01 10.46 20.39
C PRO A 70 9.12 10.25 21.63
N PRO A 71 8.69 9.01 21.93
CA PRO A 71 9.10 7.75 21.29
C PRO A 71 8.29 7.39 20.04
N HIS A 72 7.24 8.15 19.73
CA HIS A 72 6.29 7.77 18.68
C HIS A 72 6.78 8.07 17.27
N VAL A 73 7.65 9.08 17.12
CA VAL A 73 8.26 9.45 15.83
C VAL A 73 9.77 9.21 15.91
N GLN A 74 10.26 8.31 15.06
CA GLN A 74 11.67 7.95 14.98
C GLN A 74 12.02 7.48 13.56
N MET A 75 13.29 7.60 13.21
CA MET A 75 13.83 7.00 11.99
C MET A 75 13.80 5.47 12.11
N VAL A 76 13.56 4.81 10.98
CA VAL A 76 13.61 3.34 10.87
C VAL A 76 14.71 2.99 9.89
N ASP A 77 15.62 2.13 10.31
CA ASP A 77 16.74 1.69 9.47
C ASP A 77 16.24 0.82 8.32
N PRO A 78 16.84 0.95 7.12
CA PRO A 78 16.49 0.12 5.99
C PRO A 78 16.92 -1.34 6.23
N VAL A 79 16.04 -2.26 5.87
CA VAL A 79 16.34 -3.70 5.90
C VAL A 79 17.12 -4.08 4.63
N PRO A 80 18.20 -4.88 4.72
CA PRO A 80 18.94 -5.38 3.56
C PRO A 80 18.04 -6.09 2.53
N HIS A 81 18.41 -6.03 1.26
CA HIS A 81 17.63 -6.61 0.16
C HIS A 81 17.57 -8.15 0.19
N ASP A 82 18.59 -8.80 0.76
CA ASP A 82 18.71 -10.24 0.92
C ASP A 82 18.05 -10.76 2.21
N ALA A 83 17.56 -9.87 3.07
CA ALA A 83 16.89 -10.26 4.31
C ALA A 83 15.63 -11.10 3.99
N PRO A 84 15.43 -12.25 4.66
CA PRO A 84 14.31 -13.12 4.39
C PRO A 84 12.97 -12.43 4.66
N LYS A 85 11.98 -12.64 3.79
CA LYS A 85 10.61 -12.16 4.00
C LYS A 85 9.93 -13.04 5.07
N PRO A 86 9.36 -12.46 6.15
CA PRO A 86 8.61 -13.23 7.14
C PRO A 86 7.42 -13.99 6.52
N PRO A 87 7.10 -15.22 6.97
CA PRO A 87 5.95 -15.98 6.46
C PRO A 87 4.63 -15.25 6.68
N GLY A 88 3.78 -15.21 5.65
CA GLY A 88 2.47 -14.54 5.70
C GLY A 88 2.50 -13.03 5.47
N TYR A 89 3.67 -12.45 5.14
CA TYR A 89 3.81 -11.02 4.86
C TYR A 89 4.00 -10.73 3.36
N THR A 90 3.55 -9.54 2.95
CA THR A 90 3.81 -8.94 1.63
C THR A 90 4.97 -7.97 1.73
N ARG A 91 5.95 -8.09 0.84
CA ARG A 91 7.08 -7.17 0.70
C ARG A 91 6.78 -6.16 -0.40
N PHE A 92 6.67 -4.90 0.01
CA PHE A 92 6.55 -3.77 -0.91
C PHE A 92 7.93 -3.28 -1.31
N VAL A 93 8.09 -2.93 -2.59
CA VAL A 93 9.26 -2.20 -3.10
C VAL A 93 8.77 -0.79 -3.43
N CYS A 94 9.30 0.20 -2.72
CA CYS A 94 8.89 1.60 -2.89
C CYS A 94 9.98 2.37 -3.63
N VAL A 95 9.62 3.00 -4.74
CA VAL A 95 10.49 3.83 -5.59
C VAL A 95 9.74 5.13 -5.93
N SER A 96 10.46 6.20 -6.23
CA SER A 96 9.86 7.46 -6.67
C SER A 96 10.84 8.24 -7.54
N ASP A 97 10.35 9.27 -8.24
CA ASP A 97 11.18 10.32 -8.87
C ASP A 97 12.29 9.77 -9.80
N THR A 98 11.96 8.72 -10.56
CA THR A 98 12.95 8.11 -11.46
C THR A 98 13.25 8.99 -12.66
N HIS A 99 12.34 9.90 -13.05
CA HIS A 99 12.52 10.85 -14.14
C HIS A 99 13.10 10.21 -15.40
N SER A 100 12.48 9.14 -15.90
CA SER A 100 12.94 8.35 -17.08
C SER A 100 14.30 7.64 -16.93
N ARG A 101 14.95 7.68 -15.76
CA ARG A 101 16.27 7.08 -15.47
C ARG A 101 16.14 5.73 -14.74
N THR A 102 15.43 4.79 -15.34
CA THR A 102 15.21 3.46 -14.76
C THR A 102 16.30 2.43 -15.07
N ASP A 103 17.11 2.67 -16.10
CA ASP A 103 18.15 1.74 -16.57
C ASP A 103 19.23 1.36 -15.52
N PRO A 104 19.71 2.26 -14.62
CA PRO A 104 20.70 1.88 -13.60
C PRO A 104 20.09 1.21 -12.36
N ILE A 105 18.76 1.12 -12.26
CA ILE A 105 18.08 0.65 -11.05
C ILE A 105 18.10 -0.87 -11.00
N GLN A 106 18.75 -1.42 -9.97
CA GLN A 106 18.69 -2.85 -9.65
C GLN A 106 17.51 -3.09 -8.70
N MET A 107 16.47 -3.75 -9.21
CA MET A 107 15.26 -4.00 -8.43
C MET A 107 15.45 -5.17 -7.46
N PRO A 108 15.22 -4.98 -6.14
CA PRO A 108 15.23 -6.08 -5.19
C PRO A 108 13.99 -6.97 -5.34
N TYR A 109 14.04 -8.17 -4.78
CA TYR A 109 12.87 -9.03 -4.71
C TYR A 109 11.75 -8.38 -3.88
N GLY A 110 10.52 -8.45 -4.40
CA GLY A 110 9.31 -7.99 -3.73
C GLY A 110 8.06 -8.56 -4.36
N ASP A 111 6.94 -8.39 -3.66
CA ASP A 111 5.62 -8.88 -4.10
C ASP A 111 4.80 -7.79 -4.78
N VAL A 112 4.94 -6.53 -4.33
CA VAL A 112 4.22 -5.37 -4.90
C VAL A 112 5.17 -4.18 -5.09
N LEU A 113 5.20 -3.60 -6.28
CA LEU A 113 5.93 -2.37 -6.59
C LEU A 113 5.01 -1.17 -6.38
N ILE A 114 5.50 -0.17 -5.66
CA ILE A 114 4.88 1.14 -5.50
C ILE A 114 5.83 2.17 -6.09
N HIS A 115 5.41 2.85 -7.16
CA HIS A 115 6.10 4.02 -7.69
C HIS A 115 5.31 5.28 -7.32
N ALA A 116 5.89 6.21 -6.55
CA ALA A 116 5.17 7.33 -5.95
C ALA A 116 5.08 8.60 -6.83
N GLY A 117 5.07 8.44 -8.16
CA GLY A 117 5.02 9.56 -9.13
C GLY A 117 6.37 9.88 -9.78
N ASP A 118 6.39 10.85 -10.69
CA ASP A 118 7.57 11.37 -11.38
C ASP A 118 8.46 10.31 -12.06
N PHE A 119 7.83 9.33 -12.72
CA PHE A 119 8.54 8.32 -13.50
C PHE A 119 8.98 8.80 -14.91
N THR A 120 8.52 9.99 -15.33
CA THR A 120 8.91 10.64 -16.58
C THR A 120 9.59 11.98 -16.29
N GLU A 121 10.44 12.47 -17.19
CA GLU A 121 11.00 13.83 -17.09
C GLU A 121 9.97 14.88 -17.51
N LEU A 122 9.30 14.67 -18.65
CA LEU A 122 8.40 15.66 -19.27
C LEU A 122 6.99 15.13 -19.51
N GLY A 123 6.73 13.86 -19.23
CA GLY A 123 5.41 13.23 -19.44
C GLY A 123 5.17 12.84 -20.89
N LEU A 124 6.23 12.66 -21.70
CA LEU A 124 6.07 12.31 -23.11
C LEU A 124 5.55 10.86 -23.25
N PRO A 125 4.69 10.57 -24.25
CA PRO A 125 4.20 9.20 -24.49
C PRO A 125 5.33 8.17 -24.68
N SER A 126 6.46 8.58 -25.23
CA SER A 126 7.66 7.73 -25.37
C SER A 126 8.28 7.37 -24.03
N GLU A 127 8.31 8.29 -23.07
CA GLU A 127 8.81 8.06 -21.71
C GLU A 127 7.88 7.14 -20.94
N VAL A 128 6.55 7.34 -21.06
CA VAL A 128 5.55 6.44 -20.49
C VAL A 128 5.72 5.03 -21.05
N LYS A 129 5.94 4.90 -22.37
CA LYS A 129 6.22 3.61 -23.01
C LYS A 129 7.52 2.98 -22.48
N LYS A 130 8.61 3.76 -22.37
CA LYS A 130 9.90 3.29 -21.81
C LYS A 130 9.73 2.78 -20.38
N PHE A 131 9.01 3.53 -19.54
CA PHE A 131 8.75 3.14 -18.16
C PHE A 131 7.91 1.86 -18.09
N ASN A 132 6.85 1.74 -18.89
CA ASN A 132 6.04 0.53 -18.95
C ASN A 132 6.83 -0.70 -19.46
N GLU A 133 7.75 -0.52 -20.40
CA GLU A 133 8.66 -1.57 -20.83
C GLU A 133 9.63 -1.98 -19.72
N TRP A 134 10.12 -1.03 -18.94
CA TRP A 134 10.94 -1.31 -17.75
C TRP A 134 10.16 -2.11 -16.69
N LEU A 135 8.90 -1.74 -16.41
CA LEU A 135 8.01 -2.52 -15.55
C LEU A 135 7.84 -3.96 -16.07
N GLY A 136 7.63 -4.13 -17.37
CA GLY A 136 7.51 -5.44 -18.00
C GLY A 136 8.79 -6.29 -17.94
N ARG A 137 9.98 -5.70 -17.78
CA ARG A 137 11.24 -6.44 -17.62
C ARG A 137 11.54 -6.78 -16.17
N CYS A 138 11.30 -5.83 -15.26
CA CYS A 138 11.73 -5.93 -13.86
C CYS A 138 10.66 -6.51 -12.94
N TRP A 139 9.39 -6.54 -13.37
CA TRP A 139 8.26 -6.87 -12.52
C TRP A 139 7.30 -7.92 -13.11
N ALA A 140 7.45 -8.28 -14.39
CA ALA A 140 6.74 -9.43 -14.95
C ALA A 140 7.56 -10.70 -14.68
N GLY A 141 7.20 -11.39 -13.59
CA GLY A 141 7.46 -12.82 -13.45
C GLY A 141 6.49 -13.65 -14.29
#